data_AF-A3TW89-F1
#
_entry.id   AF-A3TW89-F1
#
_cell.length_a   1.000
_cell.length_b   1.000
_cell.length_c   1.000
_cell.angle_alpha   90.00
_cell.angle_beta   90.00
_cell.angle_gamma   90.00
#
_symmetry.space_group_name_H-M   'P 1'
#
loop_
_entity.id
_entity.type
_entity.pdbx_description
1 polymer ?
#
loop_
_entity_poly.entity_id
_entity_poly.type
_entity_poly.pdbx_seq_one_letter_code
_entity_poly.pdbx_strand_id
1 'polypeptide(L)'
;MARRSVLALSAAFASPAVADVTPEDVWAQWTGYLSAFGYTLESEPVRENGNIRIPDFAMTMYVPADPDSGRKGGTVAVTFGDIALTDLGDGTVGIEIPEDMTVSISGDGPGDEDFSARINIRTDGARTVASGDVDDITYDYTAARTVVSLEEVEGEQGDIPIPGTVAVTLEDAAGRNRIAVENDETRVDQSFEVARFVYDVALSEVNPGQQGDLTWQGTLNGLTSSTSGVIPDEVDPLAIDEAVADGYAVAADFGFDSGQGSFEFSDPKQQVRLVSSSEGGRFSLSLSSAGMAYDVLTEDLSLSIAGSELPFPIDTTAAAIGLGIQLPLLAGEEEQPFGATLTLTDVTIPDAIWMMADPSNGLPHDPVTVEVAISGQSRLFVNILNEAEMSALDRTGGQPGEVTRLNLDALRLRGAGASIDGSAAFDIDNSSSSIFAPDLPAFGGTANLRLTGVTGLLSTLGQLGIIPMQQAMMTGAMIQQLGRQESGPDDLSAEIELSPTGSLTINGAPFPLQ
;
A
#
# COMPACT_ATOMS: atom_id res chain seq x y z
N MET A 1 49.66 38.21 63.46
CA MET A 1 49.22 38.62 62.11
C MET A 1 48.72 37.40 61.36
N ALA A 2 47.56 37.54 60.75
CA ALA A 2 46.71 36.46 60.25
C ALA A 2 47.26 35.77 58.99
N ARG A 3 47.03 34.45 58.89
CA ARG A 3 46.87 33.76 57.60
C ARG A 3 45.56 32.98 57.67
N ARG A 4 44.51 33.56 57.07
CA ARG A 4 43.32 32.84 56.63
C ARG A 4 43.51 32.58 55.14
N SER A 5 43.68 31.31 54.77
CA SER A 5 43.62 30.88 53.37
C SER A 5 42.21 30.38 53.12
N VAL A 6 41.48 31.08 52.26
CA VAL A 6 40.13 30.74 51.80
C VAL A 6 40.28 29.79 50.61
N LEU A 7 39.62 28.62 50.67
CA LEU A 7 39.35 27.78 49.50
C LEU A 7 38.45 28.57 48.54
N ALA A 8 38.89 28.77 47.30
CA ALA A 8 38.02 29.16 46.21
C ALA A 8 37.56 27.89 45.49
N LEU A 9 36.28 27.57 45.66
CA LEU A 9 35.57 26.51 44.96
C LEU A 9 35.18 27.06 43.58
N SER A 10 35.90 26.66 42.54
CA SER A 10 35.54 26.95 41.15
C SER A 10 34.41 26.00 40.75
N ALA A 11 33.16 26.40 40.95
CA ALA A 11 32.03 25.75 40.31
C ALA A 11 32.11 26.03 38.80
N ALA A 12 32.61 25.06 38.04
CA ALA A 12 32.37 25.01 36.62
C ALA A 12 30.86 24.82 36.44
N PHE A 13 30.17 25.88 36.01
CA PHE A 13 28.85 25.73 35.43
C PHE A 13 29.05 24.93 34.14
N ALA A 14 28.82 23.62 34.21
CA ALA A 14 28.42 22.88 33.03
C ALA A 14 27.04 23.45 32.66
N SER A 15 27.01 24.39 31.71
CA SER A 15 25.76 24.73 31.05
C SER A 15 25.18 23.43 30.50
N PRO A 16 23.88 23.13 30.71
CA PRO A 16 23.25 22.06 29.94
C PRO A 16 23.51 22.39 28.47
N ALA A 17 24.02 21.43 27.70
CA ALA A 17 23.96 21.53 26.25
C ALA A 17 22.48 21.64 25.92
N VAL A 18 22.03 22.86 25.59
CA VAL A 18 20.71 23.05 25.00
C VAL A 18 20.90 22.56 23.56
N ALA A 19 20.06 21.62 23.16
CA ALA A 19 20.02 21.14 21.79
C ALA A 19 19.63 22.32 20.89
N ASP A 20 20.62 22.91 20.23
CA ASP A 20 20.47 24.09 19.38
C ASP A 20 20.87 23.68 17.97
N VAL A 21 19.93 23.75 17.02
CA VAL A 21 20.22 23.58 15.59
C VAL A 21 20.47 24.95 14.96
N THR A 22 21.51 25.08 14.14
CA THR A 22 21.82 26.32 13.43
C THR A 22 21.45 26.23 11.94
N PRO A 23 21.31 27.36 11.23
CA PRO A 23 21.06 27.34 9.78
C PRO A 23 22.12 26.56 8.97
N GLU A 24 23.37 26.53 9.44
CA GLU A 24 24.44 25.73 8.80
C GLU A 24 24.23 24.23 9.01
N ASP A 25 23.74 23.82 10.18
CA ASP A 25 23.49 22.41 10.48
C ASP A 25 22.35 21.88 9.59
N VAL A 26 21.27 22.65 9.45
CA VAL A 26 20.15 22.33 8.54
C VAL A 26 20.64 22.22 7.10
N TRP A 27 21.43 23.19 6.63
CA TRP A 27 21.97 23.18 5.28
C TRP A 27 22.92 22.00 5.02
N ALA A 28 23.79 21.69 5.98
CA ALA A 28 24.70 20.56 5.91
C ALA A 28 23.92 19.24 5.84
N GLN A 29 22.90 19.05 6.67
CA GLN A 29 22.04 17.86 6.63
C GLN A 29 21.32 17.74 5.27
N TRP A 30 20.71 18.82 4.77
CA TRP A 30 20.01 18.80 3.48
C TRP A 30 20.94 18.43 2.33
N THR A 31 22.11 19.06 2.25
CA THR A 31 23.07 18.78 1.18
C THR A 31 23.60 17.35 1.24
N GLY A 32 23.94 16.85 2.44
CA GLY A 32 24.37 15.46 2.63
C GLY A 32 23.28 14.46 2.26
N TYR A 33 22.08 14.63 2.81
CA TYR A 33 20.94 13.75 2.57
C TYR A 33 20.54 13.72 1.09
N LEU A 34 20.32 14.89 0.46
CA LEU A 34 19.87 14.95 -0.93
C LEU A 34 20.92 14.42 -1.91
N SER A 35 22.21 14.69 -1.69
CA SER A 35 23.27 14.13 -2.54
C SER A 35 23.43 12.61 -2.39
N ALA A 36 23.18 12.05 -1.20
CA ALA A 36 23.19 10.59 -1.00
C ALA A 36 22.10 9.88 -1.84
N PHE A 37 20.96 10.54 -2.06
CA PHE A 37 19.87 10.05 -2.92
C PHE A 37 20.06 10.40 -4.42
N GLY A 38 21.22 10.91 -4.82
CA GLY A 38 21.54 11.16 -6.23
C GLY A 38 21.08 12.50 -6.79
N TYR A 39 20.60 13.42 -5.94
CA TYR A 39 20.25 14.77 -6.38
C TYR A 39 21.51 15.64 -6.55
N THR A 40 21.54 16.38 -7.65
CA THR A 40 22.48 17.47 -7.85
C THR A 40 21.84 18.78 -7.39
N LEU A 41 22.52 19.49 -6.49
CA LEU A 41 22.08 20.76 -5.94
C LEU A 41 22.75 21.90 -6.69
N GLU A 42 21.96 22.73 -7.36
CA GLU A 42 22.44 23.93 -8.05
C GLU A 42 22.16 25.14 -7.17
N SER A 43 23.14 25.59 -6.39
CA SER A 43 23.00 26.82 -5.59
C SER A 43 24.32 27.42 -5.10
N GLU A 44 24.33 28.72 -4.89
CA GLU A 44 25.40 29.47 -4.21
C GLU A 44 24.86 30.11 -2.93
N PRO A 45 24.95 29.44 -1.77
CA PRO A 45 24.41 29.95 -0.51
C PRO A 45 25.16 31.21 -0.04
N VAL A 46 24.40 32.27 0.24
CA VAL A 46 24.87 33.54 0.79
C VAL A 46 24.67 33.53 2.31
N ARG A 47 25.76 33.72 3.05
CA ARG A 47 25.77 33.68 4.51
C ARG A 47 25.86 35.08 5.09
N GLU A 48 24.89 35.46 5.90
CA GLU A 48 24.86 36.77 6.56
C GLU A 48 24.34 36.66 7.99
N ASN A 49 25.13 37.14 8.95
CA ASN A 49 24.75 37.22 10.38
C ASN A 49 24.26 35.90 11.00
N GLY A 50 24.76 34.75 10.54
CA GLY A 50 24.33 33.43 11.02
C GLY A 50 23.15 32.82 10.25
N ASN A 51 22.51 33.57 9.35
CA ASN A 51 21.46 33.10 8.45
C ASN A 51 22.04 32.71 7.09
N ILE A 52 21.32 31.86 6.37
CA ILE A 52 21.66 31.43 5.01
C ILE A 52 20.52 31.81 4.08
N ARG A 53 20.83 32.54 3.01
CA ARG A 53 19.93 32.74 1.88
C ARG A 53 20.46 31.94 0.70
N ILE A 54 19.59 31.23 0.01
CA ILE A 54 19.93 30.35 -1.10
C ILE A 54 19.14 30.85 -2.32
N PRO A 55 19.69 31.79 -3.10
CA PRO A 55 19.03 32.31 -4.28
C PRO A 55 18.88 31.23 -5.35
N ASP A 56 17.77 31.27 -6.08
CA ASP A 56 17.52 30.41 -7.25
C ASP A 56 17.79 28.91 -6.98
N PHE A 57 17.40 28.41 -5.79
CA PHE A 57 17.65 27.03 -5.41
C PHE A 57 16.92 26.07 -6.34
N ALA A 58 17.67 25.16 -6.95
CA ALA A 58 17.16 24.12 -7.81
C ALA A 58 17.81 22.77 -7.50
N MET A 59 17.02 21.72 -7.70
CA MET A 59 17.43 20.33 -7.56
C MET A 59 17.20 19.60 -8.87
N THR A 60 18.21 18.86 -9.32
CA THR A 60 18.11 18.07 -10.56
C THR A 60 18.47 16.61 -10.29
N MET A 61 17.68 15.70 -10.84
CA MET A 61 17.92 14.27 -10.82
C MET A 61 17.89 13.73 -12.25
N TYR A 62 18.92 12.97 -12.62
CA TYR A 62 18.95 12.25 -13.89
C TYR A 62 18.42 10.84 -13.71
N VAL A 63 17.41 10.47 -14.50
CA VAL A 63 16.86 9.13 -14.53
C VAL A 63 17.52 8.39 -15.69
N PRO A 64 18.46 7.46 -15.46
CA PRO A 64 19.12 6.75 -16.53
C PRO A 64 18.11 5.93 -17.35
N ALA A 65 18.36 5.81 -18.65
CA ALA A 65 17.60 4.87 -19.47
C ALA A 65 18.02 3.43 -19.16
N ASP A 66 17.07 2.51 -19.38
CA ASP A 66 17.39 1.10 -19.53
C ASP A 66 18.35 0.94 -20.72
N PRO A 67 19.58 0.43 -20.50
CA PRO A 67 20.60 0.26 -21.54
C PRO A 67 20.12 -0.59 -22.72
N ASP A 68 19.17 -1.49 -22.51
CA ASP A 68 18.63 -2.40 -23.53
C ASP A 68 17.41 -1.83 -24.26
N SER A 69 16.85 -0.71 -23.78
CA SER A 69 15.66 -0.07 -24.35
C SER A 69 15.92 0.81 -25.57
N GLY A 70 17.17 1.23 -25.78
CA GLY A 70 17.54 2.18 -26.85
C GLY A 70 17.07 3.62 -26.64
N ARG A 71 16.46 3.93 -25.49
CA ARG A 71 15.95 5.27 -25.12
C ARG A 71 17.03 6.10 -24.43
N LYS A 72 16.87 7.42 -24.43
CA LYS A 72 17.63 8.36 -23.58
C LYS A 72 17.00 8.41 -22.19
N GLY A 73 17.84 8.61 -21.18
CA GLY A 73 17.37 8.85 -19.81
C GLY A 73 16.61 10.17 -19.71
N GLY A 74 15.79 10.30 -18.67
CA GLY A 74 15.03 11.51 -18.36
C GLY A 74 15.76 12.44 -17.39
N THR A 75 15.28 13.67 -17.27
CA THR A 75 15.70 14.63 -16.25
C THR A 75 14.47 15.14 -15.50
N VAL A 76 14.56 15.18 -14.17
CA VAL A 76 13.58 15.82 -13.31
C VAL A 76 14.28 16.99 -12.62
N ALA A 77 13.78 18.19 -12.80
CA ALA A 77 14.28 19.41 -12.16
C ALA A 77 13.18 20.04 -11.31
N VAL A 78 13.51 20.42 -10.08
CA VAL A 78 12.62 21.15 -9.15
C VAL A 78 13.26 22.48 -8.83
N THR A 79 12.57 23.57 -9.19
CA THR A 79 13.01 24.95 -8.93
C THR A 79 12.16 25.53 -7.81
N PHE A 80 12.82 25.86 -6.70
CA PHE A 80 12.17 26.40 -5.51
C PHE A 80 12.18 27.92 -5.49
N GLY A 81 13.17 28.56 -6.12
CA GLY A 81 13.42 29.99 -6.01
C GLY A 81 14.28 30.35 -4.80
N ASP A 82 14.05 31.52 -4.21
CA ASP A 82 14.84 32.01 -3.07
C ASP A 82 14.43 31.31 -1.76
N ILE A 83 15.28 30.43 -1.22
CA ILE A 83 15.10 29.83 0.12
C ILE A 83 15.85 30.65 1.17
N ALA A 84 15.30 30.75 2.38
CA ALA A 84 16.01 31.30 3.53
C ALA A 84 15.95 30.38 4.76
N LEU A 85 17.11 30.20 5.39
CA LEU A 85 17.29 29.54 6.68
C LEU A 85 17.67 30.61 7.71
N THR A 86 16.78 30.83 8.67
CA THR A 86 16.90 31.92 9.65
C THR A 86 16.95 31.38 11.06
N ASP A 87 17.98 31.75 11.82
CA ASP A 87 18.04 31.49 13.26
C ASP A 87 16.96 32.30 13.99
N LEU A 88 16.07 31.62 14.72
CA LEU A 88 14.97 32.24 15.47
C LEU A 88 15.41 32.72 16.86
N GLY A 89 16.64 32.42 17.28
CA GLY A 89 17.25 32.88 18.53
C GLY A 89 16.83 32.10 19.77
N ASP A 90 16.12 30.98 19.59
CA ASP A 90 15.65 30.07 20.64
C ASP A 90 16.17 28.64 20.47
N GLY A 91 17.18 28.44 19.62
CA GLY A 91 17.74 27.13 19.28
C GLY A 91 17.05 26.43 18.10
N THR A 92 16.13 27.13 17.42
CA THR A 92 15.41 26.64 16.24
C THR A 92 15.68 27.46 14.98
N VAL A 93 15.48 26.84 13.82
CA VAL A 93 15.69 27.46 12.51
C VAL A 93 14.38 27.54 11.75
N GLY A 94 13.99 28.75 11.37
CA GLY A 94 12.89 28.99 10.44
C GLY A 94 13.34 28.74 9.01
N ILE A 95 12.54 27.99 8.26
CA ILE A 95 12.79 27.66 6.86
C ILE A 95 11.69 28.32 6.03
N GLU A 96 12.10 29.29 5.20
CA GLU A 96 11.21 30.00 4.28
C GLU A 96 11.40 29.43 2.87
N ILE A 97 10.34 28.84 2.33
CA ILE A 97 10.26 28.35 0.96
C ILE A 97 9.28 29.28 0.21
N PRO A 98 9.58 29.67 -1.04
CA PRO A 98 8.67 30.47 -1.84
C PRO A 98 7.30 29.83 -2.02
N GLU A 99 6.28 30.68 -2.18
CA GLU A 99 4.91 30.21 -2.41
C GLU A 99 4.78 29.42 -3.71
N ASP A 100 5.52 29.80 -4.76
CA ASP A 100 5.43 29.18 -6.08
C ASP A 100 6.72 28.43 -6.40
N MET A 101 6.59 27.13 -6.68
CA MET A 101 7.67 26.24 -7.11
C MET A 101 7.31 25.61 -8.45
N THR A 102 8.32 25.24 -9.24
CA THR A 102 8.11 24.62 -10.56
C THR A 102 8.86 23.32 -10.65
N VAL A 103 8.19 22.25 -11.07
CA VAL A 103 8.79 20.97 -11.45
C VAL A 103 8.80 20.88 -12.97
N SER A 104 9.94 20.55 -13.54
CA SER A 104 10.12 20.30 -14.97
C SER A 104 10.60 18.87 -15.18
N ILE A 105 9.89 18.13 -16.01
CA ILE A 105 10.20 16.75 -16.37
C ILE A 105 10.51 16.73 -17.86
N SER A 106 11.59 16.08 -18.27
CA SER A 106 11.91 15.86 -19.68
C SER A 106 12.50 14.47 -19.92
N GLY A 107 12.26 13.92 -21.11
CA GLY A 107 12.79 12.61 -21.49
C GLY A 107 12.20 12.11 -22.80
N ASP A 108 12.43 10.85 -23.12
CA ASP A 108 11.86 10.20 -24.31
C ASP A 108 10.43 9.71 -24.02
N GLY A 109 9.47 10.15 -24.82
CA GLY A 109 8.07 9.79 -24.76
C GLY A 109 7.73 8.51 -25.53
N PRO A 110 6.46 8.07 -25.52
CA PRO A 110 6.00 6.94 -26.31
C PRO A 110 6.27 7.16 -27.81
N GLY A 111 7.05 6.26 -28.45
CA GLY A 111 7.35 6.35 -29.89
C GLY A 111 8.68 7.05 -30.25
N ASP A 112 9.60 7.20 -29.30
CA ASP A 112 10.92 7.87 -29.45
C ASP A 112 10.83 9.39 -29.68
N GLU A 113 9.70 10.00 -29.31
CA GLU A 113 9.49 11.44 -29.38
C GLU A 113 9.87 12.10 -28.05
N ASP A 114 10.78 13.09 -28.07
CA ASP A 114 11.14 13.86 -26.86
C ASP A 114 9.86 14.54 -26.27
N PHE A 115 9.68 14.48 -24.95
CA PHE A 115 8.59 15.19 -24.24
C PHE A 115 9.13 16.07 -23.11
N SER A 116 8.41 17.15 -22.82
CA SER A 116 8.61 17.97 -21.62
C SER A 116 7.27 18.21 -20.92
N ALA A 117 7.28 18.32 -19.59
CA ALA A 117 6.12 18.68 -18.80
C ALA A 117 6.50 19.64 -17.67
N ARG A 118 5.67 20.66 -17.45
CA ARG A 118 5.81 21.65 -16.38
C ARG A 118 4.66 21.52 -15.40
N ILE A 119 5.00 21.31 -14.14
CA ILE A 119 4.05 21.24 -13.02
C ILE A 119 4.35 22.42 -12.10
N ASN A 120 3.32 23.17 -11.72
CA ASN A 120 3.40 24.21 -10.72
C ASN A 120 2.94 23.66 -9.36
N ILE A 121 3.65 24.07 -8.30
CA ILE A 121 3.28 23.80 -6.92
C ILE A 121 3.16 25.16 -6.23
N ARG A 122 1.95 25.54 -5.85
CA ARG A 122 1.66 26.77 -5.11
C ARG A 122 1.26 26.44 -3.68
N THR A 123 1.98 26.96 -2.70
CA THR A 123 1.72 26.74 -1.26
C THR A 123 1.45 28.06 -0.56
N ASP A 124 0.26 28.20 0.02
CA ASP A 124 -0.14 29.36 0.81
C ASP A 124 -0.02 29.05 2.32
N GLY A 125 0.55 29.98 3.09
CA GLY A 125 0.66 29.86 4.54
C GLY A 125 1.64 28.77 4.99
N ALA A 126 2.64 28.45 4.16
CA ALA A 126 3.70 27.52 4.52
C ALA A 126 4.50 28.04 5.72
N ARG A 127 4.77 27.17 6.68
CA ARG A 127 5.72 27.40 7.76
C ARG A 127 6.44 26.10 8.03
N THR A 128 7.77 26.17 8.07
CA THR A 128 8.62 25.04 8.44
C THR A 128 9.61 25.51 9.49
N VAL A 129 9.75 24.72 10.56
CA VAL A 129 10.70 24.98 11.65
C VAL A 129 11.50 23.72 11.90
N ALA A 130 12.83 23.85 11.87
CA ALA A 130 13.75 22.81 12.30
C ALA A 130 14.14 23.03 13.77
N SER A 131 14.19 21.95 14.55
CA SER A 131 14.55 21.94 15.96
C SER A 131 15.29 20.65 16.32
N GLY A 132 16.00 20.64 17.45
CA GLY A 132 16.72 19.46 17.93
C GLY A 132 18.23 19.63 17.93
N ASP A 133 18.94 18.52 17.78
CA ASP A 133 20.40 18.44 17.75
C ASP A 133 20.90 18.25 16.31
N VAL A 134 22.18 18.53 16.04
CA VAL A 134 22.77 18.36 14.70
C VAL A 134 22.62 16.94 14.14
N ASP A 135 22.63 15.93 15.01
CA ASP A 135 22.47 14.52 14.66
C ASP A 135 21.01 14.03 14.82
N ASP A 136 20.08 14.90 15.24
CA ASP A 136 18.66 14.56 15.45
C ASP A 136 17.80 15.82 15.21
N ILE A 137 17.52 16.09 13.93
CA ILE A 137 16.77 17.27 13.51
C ILE A 137 15.33 16.87 13.24
N THR A 138 14.40 17.55 13.91
CA THR A 138 12.96 17.47 13.67
C THR A 138 12.48 18.71 12.94
N TYR A 139 11.78 18.48 11.82
CA TYR A 139 11.11 19.48 11.00
C TYR A 139 9.61 19.39 11.25
N ASP A 140 9.03 20.40 11.89
CA ASP A 140 7.58 20.59 11.94
C ASP A 140 7.17 21.54 10.81
N TYR A 141 6.19 21.14 10.01
CA TYR A 141 5.71 21.95 8.89
C TYR A 141 4.19 22.01 8.84
N THR A 142 3.68 23.14 8.34
CA THR A 142 2.25 23.38 8.11
C THR A 142 2.07 24.14 6.81
N ALA A 143 0.98 23.86 6.09
CA ALA A 143 0.52 24.66 4.96
C ALA A 143 -1.00 24.78 5.01
N ALA A 144 -1.52 26.00 4.86
CA ALA A 144 -2.96 26.21 4.83
C ALA A 144 -3.57 25.62 3.55
N ARG A 145 -2.85 25.76 2.43
CA ARG A 145 -3.26 25.22 1.14
C ARG A 145 -2.06 24.95 0.24
N THR A 146 -2.03 23.78 -0.39
CA THR A 146 -1.08 23.47 -1.46
C THR A 146 -1.86 23.07 -2.71
N VAL A 147 -1.59 23.71 -3.84
CA VAL A 147 -2.15 23.37 -5.15
C VAL A 147 -1.03 22.89 -6.06
N VAL A 148 -1.18 21.69 -6.59
CA VAL A 148 -0.31 21.13 -7.62
C VAL A 148 -1.09 21.11 -8.92
N SER A 149 -0.58 21.73 -9.98
CA SER A 149 -1.26 21.79 -11.28
C SER A 149 -0.31 21.56 -12.44
N LEU A 150 -0.76 20.83 -13.44
CA LEU A 150 -0.05 20.71 -14.71
C LEU A 150 -0.27 22.00 -15.52
N GLU A 151 0.81 22.69 -15.87
CA GLU A 151 0.74 23.95 -16.62
C GLU A 151 0.92 23.73 -18.13
N GLU A 152 1.89 22.90 -18.50
CA GLU A 152 2.38 22.79 -19.87
C GLU A 152 2.89 21.37 -20.15
N VAL A 153 2.62 20.88 -21.35
CA VAL A 153 3.22 19.67 -21.90
C VAL A 153 3.69 20.02 -23.30
N GLU A 154 4.92 19.67 -23.66
CA GLU A 154 5.47 19.85 -25.00
C GLU A 154 5.86 18.48 -25.58
N GLY A 155 5.64 18.31 -26.88
CA GLY A 155 6.17 17.17 -27.66
C GLY A 155 7.01 17.66 -28.84
N GLU A 156 7.40 16.76 -29.74
CA GLU A 156 8.25 17.11 -30.90
C GLU A 156 7.69 18.23 -31.80
N GLN A 157 6.36 18.35 -31.87
CA GLN A 157 5.68 19.35 -32.71
C GLN A 157 5.43 20.69 -31.99
N GLY A 158 5.94 20.84 -30.77
CA GLY A 158 5.76 22.00 -29.90
C GLY A 158 4.73 21.77 -28.80
N ASP A 159 4.21 22.86 -28.23
CA ASP A 159 3.27 22.86 -27.12
C ASP A 159 2.04 21.99 -27.43
N ILE A 160 1.78 21.02 -26.56
CA ILE A 160 0.57 20.22 -26.56
C ILE A 160 -0.42 20.94 -25.66
N PRO A 161 -1.44 21.60 -26.22
CA PRO A 161 -2.42 22.31 -25.40
C PRO A 161 -3.09 21.31 -24.46
N ILE A 162 -3.06 21.59 -23.16
CA ILE A 162 -3.82 20.85 -22.16
C ILE A 162 -5.25 21.38 -22.23
N PRO A 163 -6.21 20.60 -22.74
CA PRO A 163 -7.54 21.10 -23.02
C PRO A 163 -8.43 21.09 -21.77
N GLY A 164 -7.92 21.61 -20.65
CA GLY A 164 -8.67 21.74 -19.41
C GLY A 164 -7.79 21.84 -18.15
N THR A 165 -8.22 21.22 -17.06
CA THR A 165 -7.59 21.31 -15.73
C THR A 165 -7.04 19.95 -15.31
N VAL A 166 -5.82 19.94 -14.77
CA VAL A 166 -5.26 18.81 -14.04
C VAL A 166 -4.66 19.39 -12.77
N ALA A 167 -5.38 19.27 -11.65
CA ALA A 167 -4.99 19.87 -10.39
C ALA A 167 -5.28 18.94 -9.20
N VAL A 168 -4.45 19.08 -8.18
CA VAL A 168 -4.61 18.47 -6.86
C VAL A 168 -4.49 19.59 -5.83
N THR A 169 -5.35 19.60 -4.83
CA THR A 169 -5.35 20.57 -3.72
C THR A 169 -5.31 19.84 -2.40
N LEU A 170 -4.40 20.25 -1.53
CA LEU A 170 -4.32 19.84 -0.12
C LEU A 170 -4.72 21.04 0.72
N GLU A 171 -5.62 20.86 1.68
CA GLU A 171 -6.06 21.90 2.61
C GLU A 171 -5.73 21.48 4.05
N ASP A 172 -5.25 22.45 4.83
CA ASP A 172 -4.83 22.29 6.22
C ASP A 172 -3.89 21.10 6.40
N ALA A 173 -2.75 21.16 5.69
CA ALA A 173 -1.71 20.16 5.77
C ALA A 173 -0.79 20.47 6.96
N ALA A 174 -0.45 19.45 7.75
CA ALA A 174 0.52 19.54 8.82
C ALA A 174 1.35 18.26 8.89
N GLY A 175 2.60 18.36 9.31
CA GLY A 175 3.42 17.18 9.47
C GLY A 175 4.67 17.41 10.28
N ARG A 176 5.32 16.30 10.58
CA ARG A 176 6.59 16.21 11.26
C ARG A 176 7.48 15.24 10.50
N ASN A 177 8.73 15.63 10.29
CA ASN A 177 9.78 14.77 9.76
C ASN A 177 10.97 14.84 10.71
N ARG A 178 11.36 13.73 11.32
CA ARG A 178 12.53 13.61 12.17
C ARG A 178 13.57 12.77 11.45
N ILE A 179 14.79 13.30 11.36
CA ILE A 179 15.94 12.62 10.80
C ILE A 179 17.00 12.58 11.89
N ALA A 180 17.30 11.38 12.36
CA ALA A 180 18.29 11.14 13.40
C ALA A 180 19.40 10.21 12.90
N VAL A 181 20.64 10.49 13.27
CA VAL A 181 21.80 9.63 13.02
C VAL A 181 22.22 9.01 14.35
N GLU A 182 22.04 7.70 14.49
CA GLU A 182 22.29 6.95 15.71
C GLU A 182 23.11 5.70 15.40
N ASN A 183 24.34 5.60 15.93
CA ASN A 183 25.27 4.49 15.66
C ASN A 183 25.53 4.28 14.16
N ASP A 184 25.76 5.37 13.43
CA ASP A 184 25.97 5.38 11.98
C ASP A 184 24.74 4.92 11.16
N GLU A 185 23.57 4.75 11.78
CA GLU A 185 22.30 4.50 11.09
C GLU A 185 21.47 5.77 11.01
N THR A 186 20.87 6.04 9.85
CA THR A 186 19.88 7.11 9.71
C THR A 186 18.48 6.57 10.01
N ARG A 187 17.86 7.08 11.08
CA ARG A 187 16.46 6.85 11.43
C ARG A 187 15.60 7.99 10.91
N VAL A 188 14.50 7.63 10.25
CA VAL A 188 13.54 8.57 9.70
C VAL A 188 12.17 8.28 10.28
N ASP A 189 11.57 9.26 10.95
CA ASP A 189 10.19 9.20 11.43
C ASP A 189 9.39 10.34 10.81
N GLN A 190 8.33 10.02 10.08
CA GLN A 190 7.49 10.97 9.37
C GLN A 190 6.04 10.77 9.77
N SER A 191 5.34 11.87 10.03
CA SER A 191 3.89 11.89 10.18
C SER A 191 3.32 13.05 9.39
N PHE A 192 2.22 12.82 8.69
CA PHE A 192 1.58 13.83 7.87
C PHE A 192 0.06 13.72 7.97
N GLU A 193 -0.60 14.86 8.08
CA GLU A 193 -2.06 14.97 8.17
C GLU A 193 -2.54 16.02 7.19
N VAL A 194 -3.64 15.73 6.49
CA VAL A 194 -4.33 16.68 5.60
C VAL A 194 -5.81 16.60 5.89
N ALA A 195 -6.41 17.74 6.27
CA ALA A 195 -7.84 17.77 6.55
C ALA A 195 -8.67 17.42 5.31
N ARG A 196 -8.27 17.94 4.14
CA ARG A 196 -8.94 17.68 2.87
C ARG A 196 -7.97 17.60 1.70
N PHE A 197 -8.04 16.50 0.97
CA PHE A 197 -7.36 16.28 -0.30
C PHE A 197 -8.39 16.28 -1.42
N VAL A 198 -8.17 17.08 -2.46
CA VAL A 198 -9.06 17.21 -3.62
C VAL A 198 -8.25 16.96 -4.87
N TYR A 199 -8.78 16.15 -5.79
CA TYR A 199 -8.24 16.05 -7.14
C TYR A 199 -9.33 16.49 -8.13
N ASP A 200 -8.92 17.22 -9.16
CA ASP A 200 -9.78 17.76 -10.21
C ASP A 200 -9.07 17.66 -11.56
N VAL A 201 -9.55 16.72 -12.37
CA VAL A 201 -9.10 16.49 -13.73
C VAL A 201 -10.30 16.70 -14.64
N ALA A 202 -10.23 17.68 -15.52
CA ALA A 202 -11.25 17.94 -16.53
C ALA A 202 -10.53 18.19 -17.85
N LEU A 203 -10.72 17.32 -18.85
CA LEU A 203 -10.06 17.39 -20.14
C LEU A 203 -11.10 17.31 -21.25
N SER A 204 -11.11 18.28 -22.17
CA SER A 204 -11.86 18.20 -23.43
C SER A 204 -10.98 17.62 -24.53
N GLU A 205 -11.49 16.83 -25.46
CA GLU A 205 -10.66 16.21 -26.51
C GLU A 205 -9.48 15.36 -25.97
N VAL A 206 -9.79 14.33 -25.16
CA VAL A 206 -8.79 13.40 -24.56
C VAL A 206 -7.77 12.86 -25.59
N ASN A 207 -8.16 12.74 -26.87
CA ASN A 207 -7.26 12.47 -27.97
C ASN A 207 -7.25 13.66 -28.95
N PRO A 208 -6.06 14.16 -29.35
CA PRO A 208 -5.96 15.25 -30.32
C PRO A 208 -6.77 14.98 -31.59
N GLY A 209 -7.73 15.85 -31.90
CA GLY A 209 -8.59 15.74 -33.09
C GLY A 209 -9.76 14.75 -32.97
N GLN A 210 -10.02 14.18 -31.79
CA GLN A 210 -11.24 13.42 -31.48
C GLN A 210 -12.08 14.14 -30.43
N GLN A 211 -13.40 14.13 -30.61
CA GLN A 211 -14.32 14.64 -29.59
C GLN A 211 -14.40 13.64 -28.44
N GLY A 212 -14.26 14.11 -27.21
CA GLY A 212 -14.43 13.33 -25.99
C GLY A 212 -14.05 14.14 -24.77
N ASP A 213 -14.98 14.36 -23.85
CA ASP A 213 -14.75 15.04 -22.59
C ASP A 213 -14.53 14.00 -21.48
N LEU A 214 -13.55 14.25 -20.61
CA LEU A 214 -13.23 13.47 -19.43
C LEU A 214 -13.29 14.37 -18.20
N THR A 215 -13.94 13.91 -17.15
CA THR A 215 -13.92 14.53 -15.83
C THR A 215 -13.62 13.46 -14.79
N TRP A 216 -12.61 13.68 -13.97
CA TRP A 216 -12.27 12.83 -12.86
C TRP A 216 -11.94 13.72 -11.66
N GLN A 217 -12.85 13.72 -10.70
CA GLN A 217 -12.80 14.60 -9.53
C GLN A 217 -13.15 13.82 -8.28
N GLY A 218 -12.63 14.25 -7.14
CA GLY A 218 -12.94 13.62 -5.87
C GLY A 218 -12.34 14.33 -4.68
N THR A 219 -12.67 13.83 -3.51
CA THR A 219 -12.21 14.36 -2.23
C THR A 219 -11.96 13.21 -1.25
N LEU A 220 -10.84 13.26 -0.54
CA LEU A 220 -10.57 12.48 0.66
C LEU A 220 -10.52 13.44 1.85
N ASN A 221 -11.12 13.06 2.98
CA ASN A 221 -11.08 13.84 4.22
C ASN A 221 -10.29 13.07 5.29
N GLY A 222 -9.62 13.80 6.16
CA GLY A 222 -8.90 13.22 7.30
C GLY A 222 -7.77 12.29 6.86
N LEU A 223 -7.00 12.68 5.84
CA LEU A 223 -5.86 11.89 5.40
C LEU A 223 -4.79 11.92 6.49
N THR A 224 -4.30 10.75 6.87
CA THR A 224 -3.20 10.58 7.81
C THR A 224 -2.16 9.66 7.20
N SER A 225 -0.90 9.89 7.54
CA SER A 225 0.21 9.03 7.18
C SER A 225 1.22 9.00 8.32
N SER A 226 1.78 7.82 8.59
CA SER A 226 2.94 7.64 9.45
C SER A 226 3.93 6.70 8.78
N THR A 227 5.17 7.15 8.63
CA THR A 227 6.26 6.37 8.07
C THR A 227 7.40 6.33 9.06
N SER A 228 7.99 5.17 9.27
CA SER A 228 9.21 4.99 10.04
C SER A 228 10.21 4.18 9.22
N GLY A 229 11.49 4.51 9.30
CA GLY A 229 12.52 3.81 8.58
C GLY A 229 13.88 3.84 9.26
N VAL A 230 14.70 2.83 8.93
CA VAL A 230 16.09 2.70 9.32
C VAL A 230 16.90 2.48 8.05
N ILE A 231 17.90 3.33 7.84
CA ILE A 231 18.80 3.29 6.69
C ILE A 231 20.23 3.12 7.24
N PRO A 232 20.86 1.95 7.01
CA PRO A 232 22.28 1.75 7.33
C PRO A 232 23.21 2.72 6.58
N ASP A 233 24.43 2.94 7.09
CA ASP A 233 25.42 3.90 6.55
C ASP A 233 25.81 3.61 5.08
N GLU A 234 26.10 2.34 4.78
CA GLU A 234 26.59 1.87 3.47
C GLU A 234 25.49 1.16 2.66
N VAL A 235 24.35 1.82 2.43
CA VAL A 235 23.29 1.27 1.56
C VAL A 235 23.51 1.70 0.11
N ASP A 236 23.60 0.73 -0.81
CA ASP A 236 23.35 0.98 -2.23
C ASP A 236 21.83 0.94 -2.49
N PRO A 237 21.19 2.06 -2.88
CA PRO A 237 19.75 2.08 -3.16
C PRO A 237 19.30 1.12 -4.26
N LEU A 238 20.24 0.64 -5.09
CA LEU A 238 19.99 -0.30 -6.17
C LEU A 238 20.13 -1.78 -5.74
N ALA A 239 20.72 -2.05 -4.57
CA ALA A 239 20.92 -3.38 -4.01
C ALA A 239 20.02 -3.59 -2.78
N ILE A 240 18.70 -3.59 -3.00
CA ILE A 240 17.69 -3.68 -1.93
C ILE A 240 17.82 -4.98 -1.13
N ASP A 241 18.28 -6.07 -1.76
CA ASP A 241 18.48 -7.36 -1.11
C ASP A 241 19.59 -7.32 -0.04
N GLU A 242 20.72 -6.69 -0.36
CA GLU A 242 21.82 -6.44 0.58
C GLU A 242 21.39 -5.45 1.66
N ALA A 243 20.72 -4.35 1.27
CA ALA A 243 20.25 -3.33 2.20
C ALA A 243 19.34 -3.92 3.30
N VAL A 244 18.36 -4.74 2.90
CA VAL A 244 17.42 -5.38 3.84
C VAL A 244 18.13 -6.38 4.76
N ALA A 245 19.13 -7.10 4.24
CA ALA A 245 19.95 -8.01 5.05
C ALA A 245 20.80 -7.24 6.08
N ASP A 246 21.26 -6.05 5.73
CA ASP A 246 22.09 -5.18 6.58
C ASP A 246 21.28 -4.33 7.58
N GLY A 247 19.96 -4.51 7.63
CA GLY A 247 19.08 -3.89 8.62
C GLY A 247 18.24 -2.73 8.11
N TYR A 248 18.23 -2.48 6.79
CA TYR A 248 17.27 -1.57 6.19
C TYR A 248 15.84 -2.01 6.52
N ALA A 249 15.05 -1.06 7.02
CA ALA A 249 13.66 -1.29 7.33
C ALA A 249 12.84 -0.04 7.00
N VAL A 250 11.62 -0.26 6.50
CA VAL A 250 10.63 0.80 6.30
C VAL A 250 9.25 0.25 6.64
N ALA A 251 8.45 1.06 7.32
CA ALA A 251 7.04 0.82 7.55
C ALA A 251 6.29 2.11 7.28
N ALA A 252 5.19 2.04 6.55
CA ALA A 252 4.36 3.16 6.18
C ALA A 252 2.89 2.79 6.34
N ASP A 253 2.16 3.59 7.09
CA ASP A 253 0.73 3.49 7.30
C ASP A 253 0.06 4.74 6.74
N PHE A 254 -1.07 4.55 6.09
CA PHE A 254 -1.90 5.59 5.52
C PHE A 254 -3.35 5.31 5.89
N GLY A 255 -4.08 6.37 6.22
CA GLY A 255 -5.50 6.29 6.55
C GLY A 255 -6.27 7.48 6.01
N PHE A 256 -7.57 7.31 5.78
CA PHE A 256 -8.50 8.42 5.54
C PHE A 256 -9.85 8.13 6.20
N ASP A 257 -10.56 9.18 6.61
CA ASP A 257 -11.85 9.06 7.31
C ASP A 257 -13.01 8.85 6.33
N SER A 258 -12.98 9.54 5.18
CA SER A 258 -14.02 9.39 4.16
C SER A 258 -13.51 9.74 2.77
N GLY A 259 -14.06 9.09 1.74
CA GLY A 259 -13.74 9.37 0.34
C GLY A 259 -14.99 9.52 -0.53
N GLN A 260 -14.90 10.37 -1.54
CA GLN A 260 -15.87 10.44 -2.63
C GLN A 260 -15.17 10.72 -3.95
N GLY A 261 -15.61 10.07 -5.02
CA GLY A 261 -15.05 10.22 -6.35
C GLY A 261 -16.11 10.17 -7.43
N SER A 262 -15.88 10.87 -8.53
CA SER A 262 -16.64 10.70 -9.75
C SER A 262 -15.71 10.71 -10.95
N PHE A 263 -15.90 9.74 -11.83
CA PHE A 263 -15.30 9.68 -13.15
C PHE A 263 -16.42 9.75 -14.19
N GLU A 264 -16.24 10.58 -15.19
CA GLU A 264 -17.15 10.71 -16.32
C GLU A 264 -16.33 10.81 -17.60
N PHE A 265 -16.72 10.04 -18.60
CA PHE A 265 -16.21 10.14 -19.96
C PHE A 265 -17.41 10.23 -20.91
N SER A 266 -17.37 11.15 -21.86
CA SER A 266 -18.44 11.34 -22.84
C SER A 266 -17.88 11.71 -24.20
N ASP A 267 -18.25 10.96 -25.23
CA ASP A 267 -18.02 11.27 -26.63
C ASP A 267 -19.34 11.17 -27.43
N PRO A 268 -19.39 11.52 -28.73
CA PRO A 268 -20.63 11.44 -29.51
C PRO A 268 -21.28 10.05 -29.64
N LYS A 269 -20.57 8.97 -29.30
CA LYS A 269 -21.01 7.58 -29.41
C LYS A 269 -21.33 6.94 -28.06
N GLN A 270 -20.64 7.33 -27.00
CA GLN A 270 -20.69 6.67 -25.70
C GLN A 270 -20.49 7.65 -24.55
N GLN A 271 -21.15 7.34 -23.45
CA GLN A 271 -20.94 7.96 -22.15
C GLN A 271 -20.70 6.87 -21.11
N VAL A 272 -19.78 7.12 -20.18
CA VAL A 272 -19.53 6.29 -19.00
C VAL A 272 -19.44 7.22 -17.80
N ARG A 273 -20.11 6.86 -16.71
CA ARG A 273 -20.07 7.56 -15.44
C ARG A 273 -19.90 6.56 -14.30
N LEU A 274 -18.94 6.82 -13.44
CA LEU A 274 -18.67 6.08 -12.22
C LEU A 274 -18.69 7.06 -11.06
N VAL A 275 -19.42 6.74 -10.00
CA VAL A 275 -19.43 7.50 -8.74
C VAL A 275 -19.13 6.52 -7.62
N SER A 276 -18.23 6.90 -6.72
CA SER A 276 -17.86 6.11 -5.55
C SER A 276 -17.89 6.95 -4.27
N SER A 277 -18.15 6.28 -3.14
CA SER A 277 -17.95 6.83 -1.80
C SER A 277 -17.51 5.73 -0.82
N SER A 278 -16.79 6.11 0.22
CA SER A 278 -16.37 5.22 1.32
C SER A 278 -16.32 5.97 2.66
N GLU A 279 -16.55 5.25 3.77
CA GLU A 279 -16.46 5.77 5.16
C GLU A 279 -15.23 5.20 5.90
N GLY A 280 -14.09 5.23 5.22
CA GLY A 280 -12.82 4.84 5.82
C GLY A 280 -11.97 4.04 4.87
N GLY A 281 -10.67 4.14 5.08
CA GLY A 281 -9.73 3.22 4.47
C GLY A 281 -8.36 3.31 5.10
N ARG A 282 -7.65 2.18 5.06
CA ARG A 282 -6.27 2.06 5.52
C ARG A 282 -5.44 1.32 4.50
N PHE A 283 -4.18 1.70 4.44
CA PHE A 283 -3.17 1.06 3.63
C PHE A 283 -1.88 1.03 4.45
N SER A 284 -1.29 -0.15 4.62
CA SER A 284 -0.01 -0.30 5.30
C SER A 284 0.95 -1.11 4.43
N LEU A 285 2.20 -0.66 4.37
CA LEU A 285 3.31 -1.34 3.73
C LEU A 285 4.46 -1.43 4.73
N SER A 286 5.10 -2.60 4.82
CA SER A 286 6.36 -2.72 5.54
C SER A 286 7.33 -3.63 4.80
N LEU A 287 8.62 -3.34 4.95
CA LEU A 287 9.74 -4.09 4.42
C LEU A 287 10.85 -4.08 5.46
N SER A 288 11.36 -5.25 5.82
CA SER A 288 12.49 -5.42 6.74
C SER A 288 13.11 -6.81 6.57
N SER A 289 14.12 -7.15 7.37
CA SER A 289 14.68 -8.50 7.39
C SER A 289 13.66 -9.59 7.77
N ALA A 290 12.56 -9.22 8.44
CA ALA A 290 11.45 -10.13 8.73
C ALA A 290 10.56 -10.44 7.51
N GLY A 291 10.70 -9.67 6.42
CA GLY A 291 9.91 -9.81 5.19
C GLY A 291 9.17 -8.55 4.79
N MET A 292 8.20 -8.72 3.90
CA MET A 292 7.29 -7.68 3.43
C MET A 292 5.87 -7.96 3.90
N ALA A 293 5.19 -6.89 4.34
CA ALA A 293 3.75 -6.93 4.57
C ALA A 293 3.04 -5.82 3.81
N TYR A 294 1.88 -6.13 3.27
CA TYR A 294 0.98 -5.25 2.56
C TYR A 294 -0.43 -5.50 3.10
N ASP A 295 -1.14 -4.47 3.55
CA ASP A 295 -2.54 -4.55 3.95
C ASP A 295 -3.29 -3.36 3.40
N VAL A 296 -4.44 -3.62 2.78
CA VAL A 296 -5.38 -2.60 2.33
C VAL A 296 -6.77 -2.98 2.81
N LEU A 297 -7.52 -2.00 3.30
CA LEU A 297 -8.91 -2.16 3.70
C LEU A 297 -9.65 -0.86 3.38
N THR A 298 -10.81 -0.98 2.74
CA THR A 298 -11.78 0.09 2.55
C THR A 298 -13.10 -0.31 3.22
N GLU A 299 -13.72 0.63 3.92
CA GLU A 299 -14.96 0.42 4.66
C GLU A 299 -16.13 1.18 4.02
N ASP A 300 -17.32 0.59 4.11
CA ASP A 300 -18.59 1.15 3.66
C ASP A 300 -18.53 1.75 2.25
N LEU A 301 -18.05 0.94 1.30
CA LEU A 301 -17.95 1.30 -0.11
C LEU A 301 -19.33 1.31 -0.77
N SER A 302 -19.65 2.39 -1.48
CA SER A 302 -20.76 2.46 -2.43
C SER A 302 -20.22 2.82 -3.80
N LEU A 303 -20.66 2.11 -4.83
CA LEU A 303 -20.23 2.29 -6.22
C LEU A 303 -21.46 2.27 -7.15
N SER A 304 -21.56 3.29 -7.99
CA SER A 304 -22.59 3.42 -9.02
C SER A 304 -21.93 3.60 -10.37
N ILE A 305 -22.20 2.69 -11.31
CA ILE A 305 -21.70 2.74 -12.69
C ILE A 305 -22.88 2.88 -13.64
N ALA A 306 -22.83 3.85 -14.54
CA ALA A 306 -23.80 4.05 -15.61
C ALA A 306 -23.08 4.28 -16.93
N GLY A 307 -23.68 3.89 -18.05
CA GLY A 307 -23.11 4.17 -19.36
C GLY A 307 -24.02 3.78 -20.51
N SER A 308 -23.69 4.23 -21.72
CA SER A 308 -24.51 4.00 -22.91
C SER A 308 -24.64 2.53 -23.32
N GLU A 309 -23.64 1.71 -22.97
CA GLU A 309 -23.65 0.26 -23.22
C GLU A 309 -24.36 -0.53 -22.11
N LEU A 310 -24.65 0.10 -20.97
CA LEU A 310 -25.38 -0.52 -19.87
C LEU A 310 -26.88 -0.27 -20.03
N PRO A 311 -27.73 -1.32 -20.04
CA PRO A 311 -29.18 -1.17 -20.18
C PRO A 311 -29.83 -0.45 -18.99
N PHE A 312 -29.16 -0.44 -17.84
CA PHE A 312 -29.54 0.25 -16.60
C PHE A 312 -28.25 0.53 -15.78
N PRO A 313 -28.28 1.50 -14.84
CA PRO A 313 -27.18 1.69 -13.90
C PRO A 313 -26.93 0.44 -13.03
N ILE A 314 -25.67 0.23 -12.68
CA ILE A 314 -25.22 -0.83 -11.79
C ILE A 314 -24.81 -0.18 -10.46
N ASP A 315 -25.59 -0.44 -9.43
CA ASP A 315 -25.31 -0.01 -8.06
C ASP A 315 -24.85 -1.21 -7.24
N THR A 316 -23.73 -1.07 -6.54
CA THR A 316 -23.19 -2.08 -5.63
C THR A 316 -22.59 -1.42 -4.40
N THR A 317 -22.69 -2.11 -3.27
CA THR A 317 -22.18 -1.67 -1.97
C THR A 317 -21.41 -2.81 -1.34
N ALA A 318 -20.42 -2.50 -0.51
CA ALA A 318 -19.73 -3.47 0.32
C ALA A 318 -19.47 -2.84 1.69
N ALA A 319 -19.71 -3.59 2.77
CA ALA A 319 -19.36 -3.13 4.12
C ALA A 319 -17.84 -3.06 4.30
N ALA A 320 -17.10 -3.99 3.71
CA ALA A 320 -15.64 -3.97 3.71
C ALA A 320 -15.06 -4.68 2.48
N ILE A 321 -13.97 -4.12 1.94
CA ILE A 321 -13.12 -4.77 0.94
C ILE A 321 -11.67 -4.65 1.41
N GLY A 322 -10.97 -5.77 1.55
CA GLY A 322 -9.59 -5.77 1.99
C GLY A 322 -8.76 -6.94 1.45
N LEU A 323 -7.46 -6.70 1.41
CA LEU A 323 -6.43 -7.67 1.02
C LEU A 323 -5.22 -7.47 1.92
N GLY A 324 -4.73 -8.54 2.53
CA GLY A 324 -3.49 -8.55 3.30
C GLY A 324 -2.56 -9.63 2.78
N ILE A 325 -1.27 -9.35 2.70
CA ILE A 325 -0.22 -10.29 2.31
C ILE A 325 0.97 -10.04 3.22
N GLN A 326 1.52 -11.11 3.79
CA GLN A 326 2.77 -11.11 4.53
C GLN A 326 3.65 -12.23 4.00
N LEU A 327 4.86 -11.90 3.56
CA LEU A 327 5.80 -12.85 2.99
C LEU A 327 7.20 -12.64 3.56
N PRO A 328 7.90 -13.71 3.97
CA PRO A 328 9.33 -13.63 4.21
C PRO A 328 10.06 -13.38 2.90
N LEU A 329 11.24 -12.77 2.97
CA LEU A 329 12.03 -12.41 1.79
C LEU A 329 13.44 -12.99 1.80
N LEU A 330 14.04 -13.12 2.99
CA LEU A 330 15.41 -13.58 3.14
C LEU A 330 15.49 -15.09 3.34
N ALA A 331 16.51 -15.71 2.74
CA ALA A 331 16.87 -17.08 3.03
C ALA A 331 17.23 -17.26 4.52
N GLY A 332 16.85 -18.38 5.11
CA GLY A 332 17.17 -18.66 6.50
C GLY A 332 16.88 -20.11 6.88
N GLU A 333 17.63 -20.64 7.85
CA GLU A 333 17.38 -21.97 8.40
C GLU A 333 16.16 -21.98 9.34
N GLU A 334 15.83 -20.83 9.92
CA GLU A 334 14.69 -20.65 10.83
C GLU A 334 13.36 -20.54 10.08
N GLU A 335 12.29 -20.97 10.74
CA GLU A 335 10.93 -20.81 10.24
C GLU A 335 10.50 -19.34 10.34
N GLN A 336 9.94 -18.83 9.25
CA GLN A 336 9.49 -17.46 9.10
C GLN A 336 7.98 -17.41 8.80
N PRO A 337 7.24 -16.45 9.39
CA PRO A 337 5.81 -16.37 9.21
C PRO A 337 5.45 -15.87 7.81
N PHE A 338 4.36 -16.40 7.26
CA PHE A 338 3.67 -15.84 6.11
C PHE A 338 2.16 -15.82 6.37
N GLY A 339 1.45 -15.00 5.59
CA GLY A 339 -0.01 -14.96 5.67
C GLY A 339 -0.64 -14.25 4.49
N ALA A 340 -1.93 -14.52 4.29
CA ALA A 340 -2.75 -13.79 3.34
C ALA A 340 -4.18 -13.67 3.86
N THR A 341 -4.80 -12.52 3.67
CA THR A 341 -6.19 -12.24 4.02
C THR A 341 -6.91 -11.67 2.81
N LEU A 342 -8.15 -12.13 2.60
CA LEU A 342 -9.10 -11.59 1.65
C LEU A 342 -10.38 -11.28 2.42
N THR A 343 -10.85 -10.04 2.33
CA THR A 343 -12.08 -9.57 2.96
C THR A 343 -13.00 -8.99 1.90
N LEU A 344 -14.16 -9.60 1.72
CA LEU A 344 -15.27 -9.08 0.94
C LEU A 344 -16.52 -9.25 1.80
N THR A 345 -16.92 -8.22 2.52
CA THR A 345 -18.01 -8.30 3.51
C THR A 345 -19.25 -7.60 2.98
N ASP A 346 -20.38 -8.31 3.04
CA ASP A 346 -21.71 -7.83 2.65
C ASP A 346 -21.74 -7.09 1.28
N VAL A 347 -21.12 -7.70 0.27
CA VAL A 347 -21.14 -7.22 -1.11
C VAL A 347 -22.53 -7.42 -1.71
N THR A 348 -23.22 -6.33 -2.04
CA THR A 348 -24.51 -6.40 -2.71
C THR A 348 -24.33 -6.69 -4.20
N ILE A 349 -24.97 -7.76 -4.65
CA ILE A 349 -24.97 -8.12 -6.07
C ILE A 349 -26.13 -7.37 -6.74
N PRO A 350 -25.88 -6.64 -7.85
CA PRO A 350 -26.92 -5.90 -8.55
C PRO A 350 -28.05 -6.83 -9.05
N ASP A 351 -29.31 -6.39 -8.92
CA ASP A 351 -30.50 -7.15 -9.35
C ASP A 351 -30.42 -7.63 -10.81
N ALA A 352 -29.79 -6.82 -11.65
CA ALA A 352 -29.45 -7.15 -13.02
C ALA A 352 -28.70 -8.47 -13.19
N ILE A 353 -27.68 -8.68 -12.36
CA ILE A 353 -26.84 -9.86 -12.36
C ILE A 353 -27.62 -11.03 -11.77
N TRP A 354 -28.41 -10.77 -10.71
CA TRP A 354 -29.34 -11.77 -10.17
C TRP A 354 -30.34 -12.26 -11.22
N MET A 355 -30.93 -11.38 -12.03
CA MET A 355 -31.88 -11.81 -13.07
C MET A 355 -31.23 -12.66 -14.18
N MET A 356 -29.91 -12.59 -14.36
CA MET A 356 -29.19 -13.47 -15.29
C MET A 356 -28.99 -14.88 -14.72
N ALA A 357 -28.76 -14.99 -13.40
CA ALA A 357 -28.47 -16.25 -12.72
C ALA A 357 -29.72 -16.94 -12.16
N ASP A 358 -30.68 -16.17 -11.66
CA ASP A 358 -31.96 -16.63 -11.09
C ASP A 358 -33.14 -15.77 -11.58
N PRO A 359 -33.61 -16.00 -12.82
CA PRO A 359 -34.78 -15.29 -13.37
C PRO A 359 -36.08 -15.58 -12.61
N SER A 360 -36.11 -16.65 -11.80
CA SER A 360 -37.30 -17.09 -11.07
C SER A 360 -37.40 -16.51 -9.66
N ASN A 361 -36.34 -15.82 -9.21
CA ASN A 361 -36.21 -15.26 -7.87
C ASN A 361 -36.45 -16.32 -6.78
N GLY A 362 -35.87 -17.50 -6.99
CA GLY A 362 -35.91 -18.64 -6.07
C GLY A 362 -34.81 -18.62 -4.99
N LEU A 363 -33.73 -17.86 -5.21
CA LEU A 363 -32.63 -17.65 -4.27
C LEU A 363 -32.87 -16.39 -3.44
N PRO A 364 -32.51 -16.40 -2.14
CA PRO A 364 -32.36 -15.16 -1.38
C PRO A 364 -31.28 -14.27 -2.04
N HIS A 365 -31.56 -12.99 -2.24
CA HIS A 365 -30.59 -12.02 -2.75
C HIS A 365 -29.91 -11.27 -1.59
N ASP A 366 -29.53 -11.99 -0.54
CA ASP A 366 -28.75 -11.42 0.57
C ASP A 366 -27.34 -11.03 0.10
N PRO A 367 -26.72 -10.00 0.73
CA PRO A 367 -25.34 -9.64 0.44
C PRO A 367 -24.38 -10.81 0.59
N VAL A 368 -23.38 -10.86 -0.29
CA VAL A 368 -22.39 -11.93 -0.33
C VAL A 368 -21.21 -11.57 0.55
N THR A 369 -20.78 -12.50 1.41
CA THR A 369 -19.54 -12.38 2.18
C THR A 369 -18.55 -13.46 1.78
N VAL A 370 -17.31 -13.07 1.51
CA VAL A 370 -16.16 -13.96 1.30
C VAL A 370 -14.99 -13.43 2.14
N GLU A 371 -14.71 -14.11 3.24
CA GLU A 371 -13.58 -13.83 4.10
C GLU A 371 -12.70 -15.07 4.16
N VAL A 372 -11.42 -14.91 3.82
CA VAL A 372 -10.43 -15.98 3.89
C VAL A 372 -9.19 -15.41 4.56
N ALA A 373 -8.72 -16.05 5.62
CA ALA A 373 -7.48 -15.71 6.30
C ALA A 373 -6.64 -16.99 6.43
N ILE A 374 -5.42 -16.93 5.91
CA ILE A 374 -4.42 -17.98 6.05
C ILE A 374 -3.18 -17.43 6.72
N SER A 375 -2.55 -18.24 7.55
CA SER A 375 -1.25 -17.98 8.16
C SER A 375 -0.42 -19.25 8.14
N GLY A 376 0.88 -19.12 8.28
CA GLY A 376 1.74 -20.30 8.29
C GLY A 376 3.18 -19.99 8.63
N GLN A 377 3.99 -21.03 8.52
CA GLN A 377 5.43 -20.98 8.69
C GLN A 377 6.09 -21.56 7.45
N SER A 378 7.12 -20.88 6.96
CA SER A 378 7.92 -21.32 5.83
C SER A 378 9.40 -21.18 6.12
N ARG A 379 10.23 -21.88 5.34
CA ARG A 379 11.68 -21.75 5.36
C ARG A 379 12.14 -21.46 3.94
N LEU A 380 12.76 -20.30 3.73
CA LEU A 380 13.29 -19.91 2.43
C LEU A 380 14.73 -20.41 2.26
N PHE A 381 15.01 -21.00 1.10
CA PHE A 381 16.33 -21.51 0.73
C PHE A 381 17.16 -20.50 -0.05
N VAL A 382 16.49 -19.52 -0.66
CA VAL A 382 17.08 -18.46 -1.48
C VAL A 382 16.50 -17.12 -1.08
N ASN A 383 17.25 -16.05 -1.31
CA ASN A 383 16.78 -14.69 -1.14
C ASN A 383 15.89 -14.29 -2.33
N ILE A 384 14.62 -14.01 -2.07
CA ILE A 384 13.64 -13.66 -3.11
C ILE A 384 13.98 -12.31 -3.77
N LEU A 385 14.67 -11.42 -3.05
CA LEU A 385 15.10 -10.13 -3.56
C LEU A 385 16.34 -10.23 -4.46
N ASN A 386 17.05 -11.37 -4.45
CA ASN A 386 18.26 -11.55 -5.24
C ASN A 386 17.95 -12.15 -6.63
N GLU A 387 18.08 -11.31 -7.67
CA GLU A 387 17.77 -11.70 -9.06
C GLU A 387 18.61 -12.88 -9.55
N ALA A 388 19.88 -12.96 -9.15
CA ALA A 388 20.79 -14.01 -9.59
C ALA A 388 20.41 -15.38 -8.99
N GLU A 389 20.03 -15.42 -7.71
CA GLU A 389 19.51 -16.61 -7.05
C GLU A 389 18.20 -17.08 -7.66
N MET A 390 17.24 -16.17 -7.86
CA MET A 390 15.96 -16.47 -8.50
C MET A 390 16.12 -16.96 -9.95
N SER A 391 16.99 -16.32 -10.73
CA SER A 391 17.33 -16.77 -12.09
C SER A 391 18.01 -18.14 -12.11
N ALA A 392 18.83 -18.45 -11.10
CA ALA A 392 19.43 -19.78 -10.97
C ALA A 392 18.38 -20.84 -10.58
N LEU A 393 17.44 -20.49 -9.72
CA LEU A 393 16.32 -21.33 -9.32
C LEU A 393 15.43 -21.68 -10.50
N ASP A 394 15.04 -20.69 -11.31
CA ASP A 394 14.20 -20.87 -12.50
C ASP A 394 14.83 -21.82 -13.51
N ARG A 395 16.15 -21.71 -13.73
CA ARG A 395 16.88 -22.62 -14.65
C ARG A 395 16.96 -24.05 -14.14
N THR A 396 16.96 -24.24 -12.82
CA THR A 396 17.07 -25.56 -12.19
C THR A 396 15.70 -26.19 -11.92
N GLY A 397 14.62 -25.40 -11.97
CA GLY A 397 13.28 -25.82 -11.59
C GLY A 397 13.17 -26.13 -10.10
N GLY A 398 14.03 -25.53 -9.27
CA GLY A 398 14.00 -25.69 -7.82
C GLY A 398 12.84 -24.94 -7.18
N GLN A 399 12.61 -25.18 -5.89
CA GLN A 399 11.64 -24.43 -5.08
C GLN A 399 12.36 -23.38 -4.24
N PRO A 400 11.81 -22.16 -4.08
CA PRO A 400 12.49 -21.08 -3.37
C PRO A 400 12.50 -21.28 -1.85
N GLY A 401 11.67 -22.19 -1.35
CA GLY A 401 11.53 -22.52 0.05
C GLY A 401 10.55 -23.66 0.23
N GLU A 402 10.26 -23.98 1.48
CA GLU A 402 9.25 -24.97 1.87
C GLU A 402 8.29 -24.37 2.89
N VAL A 403 7.05 -24.87 2.89
CA VAL A 403 6.05 -24.56 3.93
C VAL A 403 6.11 -25.68 4.96
N THR A 404 6.17 -25.33 6.24
CA THR A 404 6.19 -26.31 7.35
C THR A 404 4.88 -26.34 8.12
N ARG A 405 4.13 -25.23 8.13
CA ARG A 405 2.78 -25.14 8.72
C ARG A 405 1.88 -24.27 7.87
N LEU A 406 0.60 -24.67 7.77
CA LEU A 406 -0.46 -23.91 7.14
C LEU A 406 -1.72 -23.92 8.02
N ASN A 407 -2.21 -22.74 8.34
CA ASN A 407 -3.47 -22.53 9.04
C ASN A 407 -4.46 -21.82 8.12
N LEU A 408 -5.71 -22.23 8.20
CA LEU A 408 -6.87 -21.48 7.74
C LEU A 408 -7.49 -20.86 8.99
N ASP A 409 -7.11 -19.63 9.28
CA ASP A 409 -7.55 -18.91 10.49
C ASP A 409 -9.03 -18.57 10.43
N ALA A 410 -9.50 -18.21 9.22
CA ALA A 410 -10.91 -17.98 8.95
C ALA A 410 -11.25 -18.35 7.52
N LEU A 411 -12.35 -19.08 7.35
CA LEU A 411 -13.11 -19.18 6.12
C LEU A 411 -14.55 -18.79 6.45
N ARG A 412 -15.07 -17.75 5.81
CA ARG A 412 -16.48 -17.40 5.88
C ARG A 412 -17.00 -17.11 4.49
N LEU A 413 -17.91 -17.94 4.03
CA LEU A 413 -18.65 -17.75 2.80
C LEU A 413 -20.12 -17.60 3.15
N ARG A 414 -20.77 -16.52 2.72
CA ARG A 414 -22.21 -16.29 2.93
C ARG A 414 -22.84 -15.75 1.67
N GLY A 415 -24.06 -16.17 1.41
CA GLY A 415 -24.88 -15.67 0.32
C GLY A 415 -25.91 -16.70 -0.13
N ALA A 416 -26.92 -16.24 -0.84
CA ALA A 416 -28.03 -17.07 -1.30
C ALA A 416 -28.72 -17.86 -0.17
N GLY A 417 -28.76 -17.30 1.04
CA GLY A 417 -29.33 -17.91 2.24
C GLY A 417 -28.52 -19.05 2.85
N ALA A 418 -27.26 -19.25 2.44
CA ALA A 418 -26.36 -20.24 3.02
C ALA A 418 -25.11 -19.59 3.63
N SER A 419 -24.51 -20.28 4.61
CA SER A 419 -23.20 -19.94 5.16
C SER A 419 -22.30 -21.17 5.28
N ILE A 420 -21.01 -20.95 5.07
CA ILE A 420 -19.92 -21.89 5.31
C ILE A 420 -18.90 -21.16 6.18
N ASP A 421 -18.72 -21.64 7.41
CA ASP A 421 -17.70 -21.15 8.34
C ASP A 421 -16.68 -22.26 8.58
N GLY A 422 -15.39 -21.94 8.57
CA GLY A 422 -14.34 -22.93 8.67
C GLY A 422 -13.04 -22.42 9.28
N SER A 423 -12.29 -23.35 9.86
CA SER A 423 -10.90 -23.15 10.29
C SER A 423 -10.13 -24.46 10.14
N ALA A 424 -8.82 -24.38 9.92
CA ALA A 424 -7.98 -25.57 9.83
C ALA A 424 -6.55 -25.29 10.28
N ALA A 425 -5.85 -26.33 10.72
CA ALA A 425 -4.43 -26.29 11.02
C ALA A 425 -3.76 -27.56 10.51
N PHE A 426 -2.72 -27.39 9.71
CA PHE A 426 -1.98 -28.46 9.06
C PHE A 426 -0.49 -28.31 9.30
N ASP A 427 0.14 -29.38 9.77
CA ASP A 427 1.60 -29.53 9.77
C ASP A 427 2.02 -30.26 8.49
N ILE A 428 3.10 -29.78 7.86
CA ILE A 428 3.59 -30.26 6.57
C ILE A 428 4.95 -30.93 6.77
N ASP A 429 5.07 -32.17 6.29
CA ASP A 429 6.28 -32.96 6.27
C ASP A 429 6.87 -32.99 4.85
N ASN A 430 7.86 -32.11 4.62
CA ASN A 430 8.59 -32.03 3.35
C ASN A 430 9.52 -33.23 3.06
N SER A 431 9.67 -34.18 4.01
CA SER A 431 10.47 -35.40 3.80
C SER A 431 9.67 -36.57 3.19
N SER A 432 8.35 -36.45 3.13
CA SER A 432 7.42 -37.48 2.67
C SER A 432 6.50 -36.92 1.60
N SER A 433 6.06 -37.76 0.64
CA SER A 433 5.05 -37.36 -0.35
C SER A 433 3.63 -37.51 0.19
N SER A 434 2.75 -36.62 -0.22
CA SER A 434 1.32 -36.70 0.08
C SER A 434 0.68 -37.93 -0.55
N ILE A 435 -0.30 -38.49 0.15
CA ILE A 435 -1.17 -39.55 -0.38
C ILE A 435 -2.12 -39.04 -1.47
N PHE A 436 -2.34 -37.71 -1.55
CA PHE A 436 -3.27 -37.10 -2.50
C PHE A 436 -2.59 -36.73 -3.83
N ALA A 437 -1.31 -36.37 -3.80
CA ALA A 437 -0.52 -36.02 -4.96
C ALA A 437 0.97 -36.29 -4.71
N PRO A 438 1.69 -36.97 -5.63
CA PRO A 438 3.11 -37.30 -5.44
C PRO A 438 4.03 -36.07 -5.29
N ASP A 439 3.64 -34.96 -5.94
CA ASP A 439 4.45 -33.73 -6.02
C ASP A 439 4.21 -32.78 -4.83
N LEU A 440 3.31 -33.12 -3.91
CA LEU A 440 3.04 -32.36 -2.70
C LEU A 440 3.67 -33.03 -1.49
N PRO A 441 4.18 -32.27 -0.50
CA PRO A 441 4.63 -32.82 0.76
C PRO A 441 3.46 -33.46 1.53
N ALA A 442 3.75 -34.47 2.33
CA ALA A 442 2.76 -35.06 3.22
C ALA A 442 2.30 -34.01 4.24
N PHE A 443 1.03 -34.06 4.64
CA PHE A 443 0.50 -33.16 5.64
C PHE A 443 -0.53 -33.88 6.51
N GLY A 444 -0.68 -33.41 7.73
CA GLY A 444 -1.66 -33.91 8.69
C GLY A 444 -2.19 -32.77 9.54
N GLY A 445 -3.41 -32.89 10.03
CA GLY A 445 -4.04 -31.80 10.76
C GLY A 445 -5.54 -31.97 10.94
N THR A 446 -6.15 -30.89 11.43
CA THR A 446 -7.57 -30.84 11.75
C THR A 446 -8.23 -29.68 11.04
N ALA A 447 -9.41 -29.91 10.45
CA ALA A 447 -10.27 -28.88 9.90
C ALA A 447 -11.65 -28.94 10.54
N ASN A 448 -12.16 -27.79 10.94
CA ASN A 448 -13.49 -27.62 11.50
C ASN A 448 -14.34 -26.84 10.50
N LEU A 449 -15.51 -27.38 10.17
CA LEU A 449 -16.47 -26.75 9.26
C LEU A 449 -17.84 -26.66 9.92
N ARG A 450 -18.56 -25.59 9.64
CA ARG A 450 -19.98 -25.42 9.92
C ARG A 450 -20.68 -24.95 8.66
N LEU A 451 -21.75 -25.67 8.29
CA LEU A 451 -22.55 -25.43 7.11
C LEU A 451 -23.98 -25.11 7.56
N THR A 452 -24.49 -23.95 7.17
CA THR A 452 -25.86 -23.53 7.46
C THR A 452 -26.58 -23.21 6.15
N GLY A 453 -27.77 -23.75 5.90
CA GLY A 453 -28.55 -23.44 4.68
C GLY A 453 -28.02 -24.06 3.38
N VAL A 454 -26.89 -24.77 3.43
CA VAL A 454 -26.18 -25.27 2.23
C VAL A 454 -26.98 -26.35 1.51
N THR A 455 -27.66 -27.25 2.23
CA THR A 455 -28.43 -28.31 1.57
C THR A 455 -29.70 -27.76 0.92
N GLY A 456 -30.32 -26.74 1.52
CA GLY A 456 -31.39 -25.95 0.89
C GLY A 456 -30.91 -25.25 -0.38
N LEU A 457 -29.77 -24.57 -0.32
CA LEU A 457 -29.19 -23.89 -1.48
C LEU A 457 -28.90 -24.87 -2.63
N LEU A 458 -28.25 -26.01 -2.36
CA LEU A 458 -27.97 -27.03 -3.38
C LEU A 458 -29.23 -27.52 -4.09
N SER A 459 -30.31 -27.76 -3.34
CA SER A 459 -31.61 -28.14 -3.92
C SER A 459 -32.14 -27.04 -4.85
N THR A 460 -32.11 -25.78 -4.44
CA THR A 460 -32.57 -24.66 -5.27
C THR A 460 -31.72 -24.50 -6.52
N LEU A 461 -30.39 -24.55 -6.41
CA LEU A 461 -29.48 -24.50 -7.57
C LEU A 461 -29.74 -25.64 -8.56
N GLY A 462 -30.04 -26.84 -8.06
CA GLY A 462 -30.44 -27.97 -8.88
C GLY A 462 -31.76 -27.75 -9.61
N GLN A 463 -32.74 -27.11 -8.95
CA GLN A 463 -34.04 -26.79 -9.53
C GLN A 463 -33.95 -25.71 -10.62
N LEU A 464 -33.07 -24.72 -10.42
CA LEU A 464 -32.75 -23.69 -11.41
C LEU A 464 -31.94 -24.23 -12.59
N GLY A 465 -31.37 -25.44 -12.47
CA GLY A 465 -30.53 -26.04 -13.49
C GLY A 465 -29.13 -25.44 -13.56
N ILE A 466 -28.72 -24.64 -12.58
CA ILE A 466 -27.36 -24.09 -12.45
C ILE A 466 -26.36 -25.23 -12.23
N ILE A 467 -26.75 -26.21 -11.40
CA ILE A 467 -26.01 -27.46 -11.22
C ILE A 467 -26.88 -28.67 -11.59
N PRO A 468 -26.28 -29.79 -12.05
CA PRO A 468 -27.03 -31.00 -12.30
C PRO A 468 -27.78 -31.48 -11.05
N MET A 469 -29.09 -31.68 -11.15
CA MET A 469 -29.95 -32.11 -10.03
C MET A 469 -29.43 -33.36 -9.32
N GLN A 470 -28.90 -34.32 -10.07
CA GLN A 470 -28.33 -35.54 -9.50
C GLN A 470 -27.11 -35.23 -8.62
N GLN A 471 -26.26 -34.29 -9.02
CA GLN A 471 -25.11 -33.86 -8.21
C GLN A 471 -25.58 -33.13 -6.96
N ALA A 472 -26.54 -32.21 -7.08
CA ALA A 472 -27.12 -31.51 -5.92
C ALA A 472 -27.66 -32.50 -4.86
N MET A 473 -28.45 -33.48 -5.30
CA MET A 473 -29.04 -34.49 -4.41
C MET A 473 -27.97 -35.39 -3.77
N MET A 474 -26.98 -35.84 -4.54
CA MET A 474 -25.89 -36.67 -4.02
C MET A 474 -25.02 -35.92 -3.01
N THR A 475 -24.65 -34.68 -3.31
CA THR A 475 -23.84 -33.84 -2.41
C THR A 475 -24.62 -33.50 -1.13
N GLY A 476 -25.89 -33.11 -1.24
CA GLY A 476 -26.73 -32.85 -0.07
C GLY A 476 -26.89 -34.07 0.83
N ALA A 477 -27.08 -35.26 0.26
CA ALA A 477 -27.14 -36.51 1.02
C ALA A 477 -25.80 -36.84 1.72
N MET A 478 -24.68 -36.60 1.05
CA MET A 478 -23.34 -36.81 1.63
C MET A 478 -23.07 -35.86 2.79
N ILE A 479 -23.40 -34.57 2.64
CA ILE A 479 -23.29 -33.57 3.71
C ILE A 479 -24.10 -33.98 4.94
N GLN A 480 -25.35 -34.42 4.73
CA GLN A 480 -26.22 -34.90 5.83
C GLN A 480 -25.72 -36.18 6.50
N GLN A 481 -25.08 -37.07 5.75
CA GLN A 481 -24.54 -38.32 6.28
C GLN A 481 -23.26 -38.11 7.09
N LEU A 482 -22.41 -37.17 6.66
CA LEU A 482 -21.09 -36.93 7.25
C LEU A 482 -21.13 -35.88 8.37
N GLY A 483 -21.98 -34.87 8.23
CA GLY A 483 -22.13 -33.79 9.21
C GLY A 483 -22.85 -34.24 10.48
N ARG A 484 -22.48 -33.62 11.60
CA ARG A 484 -23.20 -33.71 12.86
C ARG A 484 -24.23 -32.59 12.91
N GLN A 485 -25.49 -32.95 13.18
CA GLN A 485 -26.57 -31.99 13.33
C GLN A 485 -26.39 -31.14 14.59
N GLU A 486 -26.48 -29.82 14.44
CA GLU A 486 -26.39 -28.86 15.55
C GLU A 486 -27.80 -28.35 15.91
N SER A 487 -28.21 -27.18 15.43
CA SER A 487 -29.45 -26.50 15.87
C SER A 487 -30.68 -26.86 15.03
N GLY A 488 -30.51 -27.48 13.86
CA GLY A 488 -31.58 -27.70 12.88
C GLY A 488 -31.16 -28.65 11.75
N PRO A 489 -32.09 -29.03 10.85
CA PRO A 489 -31.82 -30.01 9.79
C PRO A 489 -30.84 -29.52 8.71
N ASP A 490 -30.62 -28.22 8.59
CA ASP A 490 -29.67 -27.61 7.64
C ASP A 490 -28.64 -26.74 8.39
N ASP A 491 -28.24 -27.17 9.59
CA ASP A 491 -27.15 -26.63 10.40
C ASP A 491 -26.28 -27.81 10.84
N LEU A 492 -25.17 -28.01 10.13
CA LEU A 492 -24.32 -29.18 10.23
C LEU A 492 -22.89 -28.76 10.54
N SER A 493 -22.24 -29.47 11.46
CA SER A 493 -20.82 -29.33 11.75
C SER A 493 -20.03 -30.56 11.30
N ALA A 494 -18.77 -30.37 10.93
CA ALA A 494 -17.86 -31.46 10.62
C ALA A 494 -16.47 -31.15 11.16
N GLU A 495 -15.96 -32.05 11.99
CA GLU A 495 -14.56 -32.12 12.37
C GLU A 495 -13.87 -33.15 11.48
N ILE A 496 -12.87 -32.71 10.72
CA ILE A 496 -12.12 -33.53 9.77
C ILE A 496 -10.71 -33.67 10.31
N GLU A 497 -10.25 -34.90 10.54
CA GLU A 497 -8.91 -35.19 11.01
C GLU A 497 -8.15 -36.02 9.99
N LEU A 498 -7.00 -35.53 9.54
CA LEU A 498 -6.08 -36.24 8.68
C LEU A 498 -4.81 -36.59 9.47
N SER A 499 -4.52 -37.88 9.61
CA SER A 499 -3.25 -38.33 10.17
C SER A 499 -2.10 -38.14 9.17
N PRO A 500 -0.85 -37.96 9.61
CA PRO A 500 0.32 -37.99 8.74
C PRO A 500 0.47 -39.31 7.96
N THR A 501 -0.05 -40.41 8.50
CA THR A 501 -0.04 -41.74 7.86
C THR A 501 -1.15 -41.94 6.82
N GLY A 502 -1.96 -40.91 6.54
CA GLY A 502 -3.00 -40.95 5.51
C GLY A 502 -4.34 -41.58 5.92
N SER A 503 -4.64 -41.74 7.20
CA SER A 503 -6.01 -42.03 7.65
C SER A 503 -6.81 -40.74 7.83
N LEU A 504 -7.99 -40.67 7.22
CA LEU A 504 -8.95 -39.58 7.37
C LEU A 504 -10.11 -40.01 8.26
N THR A 505 -10.50 -39.16 9.21
CA THR A 505 -11.75 -39.31 9.95
C THR A 505 -12.62 -38.08 9.81
N ILE A 506 -13.93 -38.27 9.87
CA ILE A 506 -14.92 -37.19 9.90
C ILE A 506 -15.81 -37.45 11.11
N ASN A 507 -15.86 -36.52 12.05
CA ASN A 507 -16.58 -36.64 13.32
C ASN A 507 -16.22 -37.95 14.07
N GLY A 508 -14.95 -38.36 14.01
CA GLY A 508 -14.42 -39.60 14.60
C GLY A 508 -14.77 -40.89 13.84
N ALA A 509 -15.53 -40.81 12.74
CA ALA A 509 -15.82 -41.97 11.89
C ALA A 509 -14.74 -42.10 10.80
N PRO A 510 -14.15 -43.28 10.59
CA PRO A 510 -13.17 -43.50 9.51
C PRO A 510 -13.79 -43.21 8.14
N PHE A 511 -13.13 -42.37 7.35
CA PHE A 511 -13.50 -42.10 5.98
C PHE A 511 -12.51 -42.80 5.04
N PRO A 512 -12.97 -43.70 4.15
CA PRO A 512 -12.08 -44.41 3.24
C PRO A 512 -11.55 -43.46 2.17
N LEU A 513 -10.23 -43.28 2.14
CA LEU A 513 -9.50 -42.68 1.03
C LEU A 513 -9.26 -43.79 0.00
N GLN A 514 -9.76 -43.62 -1.22
CA GLN A 514 -9.63 -44.60 -2.31
C GLN A 514 -8.27 -44.52 -2.99
#